data_AF-A0A210P8V0-F1
#
_entry.id   AF-A0A210P8V0-F1
#
_cell.length_a   1.000
_cell.length_b   1.000
_cell.length_c   1.000
_cell.angle_alpha   90.00
_cell.angle_beta   90.00
_cell.angle_gamma   90.00
#
_symmetry.space_group_name_H-M   'P 1'
#
loop_
_entity.id
_entity.type
_entity.pdbx_description
1 polymer ?
#
loop_
_entity_poly.entity_id
_entity_poly.type
_entity_poly.pdbx_seq_one_letter_code
_entity_poly.pdbx_strand_id
1 'polypeptide(L)'
;MVDRPCFSKKLSVEDFKRFYWYKTELAQICKDNQLPSYGTKAELNQYIIQYLSGIPQSQIKTVRTSTHISPLKTERINPQTKLLASGFKLNAEARKFFADYFQMSKFSFKKSMAIKMRQVQSDQDTSATVQDLIDAYQNKTLADNDEEHTYQWNNFVKDFNHDERSKNYSQKMKVAAIIWSKVRDGQTDKTYRSQLIDQYQSKIEKYRKI
;
A
#
# COMPACT_ATOMS: atom_id res chain seq x y z
N MET A 1 -20.43 -13.94 16.35
CA MET A 1 -19.39 -13.18 15.63
C MET A 1 -18.78 -14.15 14.64
N VAL A 2 -18.70 -13.79 13.36
CA VAL A 2 -18.02 -14.66 12.38
C VAL A 2 -16.55 -14.27 12.44
N ASP A 3 -15.74 -15.09 13.06
CA ASP A 3 -14.29 -14.88 13.07
C ASP A 3 -13.77 -14.95 11.63
N ARG A 4 -12.77 -14.11 11.33
CA ARG A 4 -12.13 -14.09 10.01
C ARG A 4 -11.59 -15.50 9.70
N PRO A 5 -12.00 -16.14 8.59
CA PRO A 5 -11.57 -17.48 8.27
C PRO A 5 -10.09 -17.50 7.92
N CYS A 6 -9.44 -18.64 8.15
CA CYS A 6 -8.16 -18.93 7.52
C CYS A 6 -8.35 -19.01 6.00
N PHE A 7 -7.33 -18.61 5.24
CA PHE A 7 -7.40 -18.75 3.79
C PHE A 7 -7.52 -20.23 3.41
N SER A 8 -8.41 -20.52 2.47
CA SER A 8 -8.63 -21.85 1.91
C SER A 8 -8.97 -21.72 0.44
N LYS A 9 -8.53 -22.69 -0.38
CA LYS A 9 -8.86 -22.76 -1.81
C LYS A 9 -10.37 -22.91 -2.07
N LYS A 10 -11.13 -23.30 -1.04
CA LYS A 10 -12.60 -23.44 -1.10
C LYS A 10 -13.33 -22.13 -0.77
N LEU A 11 -12.61 -21.07 -0.40
CA LEU A 11 -13.21 -19.78 -0.07
C LEU A 11 -13.78 -19.15 -1.35
N SER A 12 -15.01 -18.63 -1.29
CA SER A 12 -15.57 -17.87 -2.41
C SER A 12 -14.82 -16.55 -2.61
N VAL A 13 -14.89 -15.98 -3.81
CA VAL A 13 -14.33 -14.65 -4.09
C VAL A 13 -15.00 -13.59 -3.21
N GLU A 14 -16.31 -13.72 -2.99
CA GLU A 14 -17.13 -12.85 -2.18
C GLU A 14 -16.67 -12.87 -0.71
N ASP A 15 -16.49 -14.07 -0.14
CA ASP A 15 -16.00 -14.22 1.23
C ASP A 15 -14.57 -13.70 1.36
N PHE A 16 -13.70 -13.99 0.39
CA PHE A 16 -12.33 -13.47 0.38
C PHE A 16 -12.32 -11.93 0.44
N LYS A 17 -13.13 -11.27 -0.41
CA LYS A 17 -13.24 -9.81 -0.48
C LYS A 17 -13.88 -9.18 0.77
N ARG A 18 -14.71 -9.93 1.50
CA ARG A 18 -15.39 -9.45 2.72
C ARG A 18 -14.42 -9.17 3.86
N PHE A 19 -13.33 -9.94 3.94
CA PHE A 19 -12.35 -9.84 5.02
C PHE A 19 -11.16 -8.94 4.67
N TYR A 20 -10.59 -8.32 5.70
CA TYR A 20 -9.34 -7.58 5.54
C TYR A 20 -8.14 -8.52 5.64
N TRP A 21 -7.26 -8.42 4.65
CA TRP A 21 -5.98 -9.12 4.63
C TRP A 21 -4.82 -8.13 4.63
N TYR A 22 -3.83 -8.36 5.48
CA TYR A 22 -2.56 -7.64 5.42
C TYR A 22 -1.78 -8.03 4.19
N LYS A 23 -0.97 -7.11 3.68
CA LYS A 23 -0.10 -7.38 2.52
C LYS A 23 0.81 -8.60 2.74
N THR A 24 1.34 -8.76 3.94
CA THR A 24 2.19 -9.91 4.30
C THR A 24 1.44 -11.22 4.25
N GLU A 25 0.18 -11.24 4.69
CA GLU A 25 -0.69 -12.41 4.59
C GLU A 25 -0.98 -12.74 3.13
N LEU A 26 -1.35 -11.74 2.32
CA LEU A 26 -1.59 -11.92 0.89
C LEU A 26 -0.36 -12.44 0.16
N ALA A 27 0.82 -11.89 0.46
CA ALA A 27 2.07 -12.36 -0.11
C ALA A 27 2.37 -13.82 0.30
N GLN A 28 2.07 -14.19 1.54
CA GLN A 28 2.24 -15.57 2.01
C GLN A 28 1.26 -16.52 1.32
N ILE A 29 -0.01 -16.14 1.23
CA ILE A 29 -1.03 -16.89 0.47
C ILE A 29 -0.58 -17.10 -0.97
N CYS A 30 -0.07 -16.06 -1.64
CA CYS A 30 0.46 -16.22 -2.99
C CYS A 30 1.61 -17.24 -3.04
N LYS A 31 2.59 -17.17 -2.12
CA LYS A 31 3.71 -18.12 -2.08
C LYS A 31 3.24 -19.56 -1.90
N ASP A 32 2.36 -19.79 -0.93
CA ASP A 32 1.86 -21.14 -0.60
C ASP A 32 1.07 -21.76 -1.75
N ASN A 33 0.50 -20.92 -2.61
CA ASN A 33 -0.28 -21.32 -3.79
C ASN A 33 0.47 -21.13 -5.11
N GLN A 34 1.80 -20.94 -5.09
CA GLN A 34 2.64 -20.81 -6.29
C GLN A 34 2.20 -19.69 -7.25
N LEU A 35 1.61 -18.63 -6.68
CA LEU A 35 1.21 -17.41 -7.39
C LEU A 35 2.32 -16.35 -7.32
N PRO A 36 2.29 -15.34 -8.19
CA PRO A 36 3.08 -14.13 -8.02
C PRO A 36 2.93 -13.53 -6.60
N SER A 37 4.03 -13.50 -5.85
CA SER A 37 4.04 -13.10 -4.43
C SER A 37 4.68 -11.74 -4.16
N TYR A 38 5.05 -11.01 -5.21
CA TYR A 38 5.60 -9.66 -5.14
C TYR A 38 4.64 -8.69 -5.81
N GLY A 39 4.50 -7.49 -5.23
CA GLY A 39 3.61 -6.47 -5.77
C GLY A 39 3.03 -5.53 -4.73
N THR A 40 2.06 -4.73 -5.16
CA THR A 40 1.17 -3.94 -4.28
C THR A 40 0.14 -4.83 -3.61
N LYS A 41 -0.66 -4.24 -2.72
CA LYS A 41 -1.74 -4.99 -2.07
C LYS A 41 -2.86 -5.30 -3.08
N ALA A 42 -3.19 -4.41 -4.02
CA ALA A 42 -4.21 -4.69 -5.03
C ALA A 42 -3.76 -5.80 -5.98
N GLU A 43 -2.50 -5.81 -6.42
CA GLU A 43 -1.98 -6.88 -7.29
C GLU A 43 -2.06 -8.24 -6.63
N LEU A 44 -1.63 -8.35 -5.36
CA LEU A 44 -1.72 -9.62 -4.62
C LEU A 44 -3.18 -10.07 -4.45
N ASN A 45 -4.09 -9.14 -4.18
CA ASN A 45 -5.52 -9.44 -4.15
C ASN A 45 -6.02 -9.94 -5.51
N GLN A 46 -5.62 -9.29 -6.61
CA GLN A 46 -6.02 -9.66 -7.96
C GLN A 46 -5.56 -11.07 -8.33
N TYR A 47 -4.31 -11.43 -8.01
CA TYR A 47 -3.81 -12.80 -8.24
C TYR A 47 -4.61 -13.84 -7.47
N ILE A 48 -4.94 -13.57 -6.20
CA ILE A 48 -5.74 -14.49 -5.38
C ILE A 48 -7.18 -14.57 -5.88
N ILE A 49 -7.78 -13.46 -6.31
CA ILE A 49 -9.13 -13.45 -6.91
C ILE A 49 -9.16 -14.30 -8.18
N GLN A 50 -8.20 -14.10 -9.09
CA GLN A 50 -8.08 -14.93 -10.29
C GLN A 50 -7.97 -16.42 -9.95
N TYR A 51 -7.15 -16.74 -8.95
CA TYR A 51 -6.97 -18.11 -8.48
C TYR A 51 -8.26 -18.73 -7.93
N LEU A 52 -8.99 -18.00 -7.07
CA LEU A 52 -10.27 -18.45 -6.52
C LEU A 52 -11.37 -18.53 -7.59
N SER A 53 -11.29 -17.74 -8.66
CA SER A 53 -12.18 -17.83 -9.83
C SER A 53 -11.88 -19.02 -10.75
N GLY A 54 -10.90 -19.85 -10.42
CA GLY A 54 -10.57 -21.07 -11.17
C GLY A 54 -9.54 -20.88 -12.29
N ILE A 55 -8.90 -19.70 -12.39
CA ILE A 55 -7.81 -19.51 -13.35
C ILE A 55 -6.61 -20.35 -12.89
N PRO A 56 -6.05 -21.21 -13.77
CA PRO A 56 -4.89 -22.01 -13.43
C PRO A 56 -3.71 -21.14 -13.00
N GLN A 57 -3.02 -21.51 -11.91
CA GLN A 57 -1.85 -20.77 -11.40
C GLN A 57 -0.77 -20.49 -12.46
N SER A 58 -0.64 -21.37 -13.47
CA SER A 58 0.30 -21.20 -14.59
C SER A 58 -0.03 -20.02 -15.49
N GLN A 59 -1.29 -19.58 -15.54
CA GLN A 59 -1.78 -18.44 -16.33
C GLN A 59 -1.75 -17.12 -15.55
N ILE A 60 -1.63 -17.17 -14.22
CA ILE A 60 -1.57 -15.98 -13.37
C ILE A 60 -0.13 -15.45 -13.38
N LYS A 61 0.08 -14.31 -14.04
CA LYS A 61 1.41 -13.69 -14.22
C LYS A 61 1.56 -12.40 -13.43
N THR A 62 2.80 -12.04 -13.13
CA THR A 62 3.13 -10.74 -12.52
C THR A 62 2.72 -9.61 -13.45
N VAL A 63 1.99 -8.62 -12.94
CA VAL A 63 1.69 -7.38 -13.68
C VAL A 63 2.96 -6.61 -14.04
N ARG A 64 3.96 -6.64 -13.15
CA ARG A 64 5.21 -5.89 -13.30
C ARG A 64 6.42 -6.81 -13.22
N THR A 65 7.30 -6.68 -14.20
CA THR A 65 8.57 -7.40 -14.26
C THR A 65 9.61 -6.69 -13.38
N SER A 66 10.21 -7.43 -12.44
CA SER A 66 11.35 -6.95 -11.67
C SER A 66 12.63 -7.28 -12.44
N THR A 67 13.27 -6.28 -13.02
CA THR A 67 14.61 -6.43 -13.60
C THR A 67 15.66 -6.30 -12.49
N HIS A 68 16.53 -7.31 -12.37
CA HIS A 68 17.67 -7.29 -11.44
C HIS A 68 18.79 -6.40 -11.98
N ILE A 69 18.57 -5.09 -11.96
CA ILE A 69 19.57 -4.09 -12.29
C ILE A 69 20.01 -3.39 -11.00
N SER A 70 21.32 -3.20 -10.87
CA SER A 70 21.93 -2.46 -9.76
C SER A 70 21.33 -1.06 -9.66
N PRO A 71 20.91 -0.61 -8.46
CA PRO A 71 20.32 0.71 -8.30
C PRO A 71 21.27 1.83 -8.72
N LEU A 72 20.76 2.84 -9.43
CA LEU A 72 21.52 4.06 -9.74
C LEU A 72 21.88 4.85 -8.48
N LYS A 73 23.06 5.48 -8.54
CA LYS A 73 23.51 6.48 -7.56
C LYS A 73 23.02 7.87 -7.95
N THR A 74 22.89 8.75 -6.97
CA THR A 74 22.34 10.11 -7.15
C THR A 74 23.00 10.87 -8.30
N GLU A 75 24.32 10.78 -8.46
CA GLU A 75 25.10 11.52 -9.45
C GLU A 75 24.81 11.09 -10.90
N ARG A 76 24.19 9.91 -11.07
CA ARG A 76 23.82 9.34 -12.37
C ARG A 76 22.35 9.53 -12.70
N ILE A 77 21.60 10.23 -11.85
CA ILE A 77 20.18 10.52 -12.05
C ILE A 77 20.05 11.95 -12.57
N ASN A 78 19.32 12.10 -13.67
CA ASN A 78 18.94 13.38 -14.28
C ASN A 78 17.52 13.26 -14.87
N PRO A 79 16.87 14.36 -15.29
CA PRO A 79 15.51 14.29 -15.83
C PRO A 79 15.34 13.35 -17.03
N GLN A 80 16.38 13.16 -17.86
CA GLN A 80 16.36 12.28 -19.04
C GLN A 80 16.62 10.80 -18.69
N THR A 81 16.95 10.49 -17.44
CA THR A 81 17.21 9.12 -16.99
C THR A 81 15.96 8.27 -17.18
N LYS A 82 16.09 7.15 -17.90
CA LYS A 82 14.99 6.22 -18.13
C LYS A 82 14.48 5.63 -16.82
N LEU A 83 13.16 5.46 -16.67
CA LEU A 83 12.59 4.83 -15.47
C LEU A 83 12.74 3.31 -15.48
N LEU A 84 12.67 2.71 -16.67
CA LEU A 84 12.85 1.29 -16.89
C LEU A 84 14.25 0.99 -17.45
N ALA A 85 14.72 -0.23 -17.24
CA ALA A 85 16.00 -0.76 -17.75
C ALA A 85 17.28 0.04 -17.41
N SER A 86 17.20 1.08 -16.56
CA SER A 86 18.35 1.93 -16.18
C SER A 86 18.93 1.63 -14.80
N GLY A 87 18.18 0.90 -13.96
CA GLY A 87 18.47 0.77 -12.53
C GLY A 87 17.87 1.88 -11.66
N PHE A 88 17.10 2.82 -12.21
CA PHE A 88 16.37 3.81 -11.43
C PHE A 88 15.36 3.15 -10.48
N LYS A 89 15.32 3.61 -9.21
CA LYS A 89 14.37 3.15 -8.19
C LYS A 89 13.97 4.32 -7.29
N LEU A 90 12.73 4.31 -6.79
CA LEU A 90 12.26 5.26 -5.77
C LEU A 90 12.88 4.94 -4.40
N ASN A 91 14.17 5.24 -4.24
CA ASN A 91 14.99 4.90 -3.08
C ASN A 91 15.64 6.15 -2.44
N ALA A 92 16.60 5.96 -1.55
CA ALA A 92 17.32 7.06 -0.90
C ALA A 92 18.14 7.91 -1.89
N GLU A 93 18.75 7.29 -2.90
CA GLU A 93 19.54 7.99 -3.92
C GLU A 93 18.66 8.88 -4.80
N ALA A 94 17.50 8.38 -5.23
CA ALA A 94 16.51 9.19 -5.92
C ALA A 94 15.96 10.31 -5.02
N ARG A 95 15.77 10.08 -3.72
CA ARG A 95 15.36 11.17 -2.80
C ARG A 95 16.38 12.29 -2.73
N LYS A 96 17.69 11.98 -2.68
CA LYS A 96 18.74 13.00 -2.72
C LYS A 96 18.65 13.81 -4.01
N PHE A 97 18.58 13.13 -5.16
CA PHE A 97 18.41 13.80 -6.45
C PHE A 97 17.21 14.75 -6.46
N PHE A 98 16.03 14.29 -6.03
CA PHE A 98 14.84 15.14 -6.02
C PHE A 98 14.92 16.27 -4.98
N ALA A 99 15.57 16.04 -3.83
CA ALA A 99 15.81 17.08 -2.83
C ALA A 99 16.65 18.22 -3.43
N ASP A 100 17.75 17.87 -4.11
CA ASP A 100 18.62 18.83 -4.77
C ASP A 100 17.91 19.52 -5.95
N TYR A 101 17.21 18.75 -6.79
CA TYR A 101 16.47 19.27 -7.95
C TYR A 101 15.39 20.28 -7.56
N PHE A 102 14.61 19.99 -6.51
CA PHE A 102 13.55 20.88 -6.03
C PHE A 102 14.02 21.91 -4.98
N GLN A 103 15.32 21.96 -4.67
CA GLN A 103 15.90 22.85 -3.64
C GLN A 103 15.21 22.68 -2.27
N MET A 104 15.03 21.43 -1.85
CA MET A 104 14.36 21.05 -0.60
C MET A 104 15.34 20.38 0.36
N SER A 105 15.33 20.78 1.64
CA SER A 105 16.14 20.09 2.67
C SER A 105 15.72 18.65 2.92
N LYS A 106 14.45 18.31 2.64
CA LYS A 106 13.91 16.96 2.78
C LYS A 106 12.84 16.68 1.74
N PHE A 107 13.12 15.75 0.84
CA PHE A 107 12.16 15.30 -0.17
C PHE A 107 11.35 14.08 0.27
N SER A 108 10.05 14.10 -0.01
CA SER A 108 9.16 12.94 0.14
C SER A 108 8.45 12.67 -1.17
N PHE A 109 8.48 11.42 -1.64
CA PHE A 109 7.74 11.01 -2.82
C PHE A 109 6.24 11.24 -2.62
N LYS A 110 5.61 11.94 -3.58
CA LYS A 110 4.16 12.08 -3.62
C LYS A 110 3.51 10.80 -4.15
N LYS A 111 2.25 10.61 -3.78
CA LYS A 111 1.43 9.51 -4.28
C LYS A 111 1.34 9.50 -5.81
N SER A 112 1.23 10.67 -6.45
CA SER A 112 1.21 10.82 -7.91
C SER A 112 2.43 10.21 -8.58
N MET A 113 3.63 10.44 -8.03
CA MET A 113 4.86 9.82 -8.55
C MET A 113 4.83 8.30 -8.43
N ALA A 114 4.31 7.77 -7.32
CA ALA A 114 4.19 6.33 -7.14
C ALA A 114 3.18 5.71 -8.12
N ILE A 115 2.07 6.39 -8.40
CA ILE A 115 1.09 5.97 -9.42
C ILE A 115 1.74 5.97 -10.81
N LYS A 116 2.39 7.09 -11.21
CA LYS A 116 3.06 7.19 -12.51
C LYS A 116 4.15 6.13 -12.67
N MET A 117 4.98 5.89 -11.66
CA MET A 117 6.00 4.84 -11.70
C MET A 117 5.37 3.45 -11.90
N ARG A 118 4.25 3.15 -11.25
CA ARG A 118 3.55 1.86 -11.42
C ARG A 118 2.91 1.73 -12.79
N GLN A 119 2.30 2.80 -13.29
CA GLN A 119 1.75 2.85 -14.65
C GLN A 119 2.83 2.53 -15.68
N VAL A 120 3.97 3.22 -15.61
CA VAL A 120 5.12 2.96 -16.49
C VAL A 120 5.59 1.50 -16.41
N GLN A 121 5.62 0.92 -15.22
CA GLN A 121 5.98 -0.50 -15.03
C GLN A 121 4.92 -1.47 -15.58
N SER A 122 3.63 -1.14 -15.48
CA SER A 122 2.53 -1.96 -15.99
C SER A 122 2.50 -1.92 -17.51
N ASP A 123 2.62 -0.73 -18.08
CA ASP A 123 2.54 -0.48 -19.52
C ASP A 123 3.86 -0.85 -20.25
N GLN A 124 4.91 -1.20 -19.50
CA GLN A 124 6.26 -1.44 -20.02
C GLN A 124 6.77 -0.27 -20.87
N ASP A 125 6.44 0.96 -20.46
CA ASP A 125 6.80 2.17 -21.19
C ASP A 125 8.31 2.47 -21.05
N THR A 126 9.07 1.98 -22.03
CA THR A 126 10.52 2.20 -22.12
C THR A 126 10.89 3.63 -22.53
N SER A 127 9.92 4.45 -22.94
CA SER A 127 10.15 5.84 -23.29
C SER A 127 10.22 6.74 -22.06
N ALA A 128 9.50 6.38 -20.99
CA ALA A 128 9.37 7.17 -19.76
C ALA A 128 10.70 7.44 -19.03
N THR A 129 10.77 8.63 -18.44
CA THR A 129 11.97 9.20 -17.81
C THR A 129 11.69 9.77 -16.43
N VAL A 130 12.73 10.21 -15.73
CA VAL A 130 12.60 10.92 -14.45
C VAL A 130 11.79 12.22 -14.60
N GLN A 131 11.80 12.85 -15.78
CA GLN A 131 10.95 14.00 -16.09
C GLN A 131 9.47 13.68 -15.88
N ASP A 132 9.00 12.51 -16.29
CA ASP A 132 7.62 12.08 -16.06
C ASP A 132 7.23 12.07 -14.57
N LEU A 133 8.19 11.74 -13.69
CA LEU A 133 7.97 11.76 -12.25
C LEU A 133 8.01 13.19 -11.69
N ILE A 134 8.82 14.08 -12.27
CA ILE A 134 8.84 15.51 -11.94
C ILE A 134 7.49 16.13 -12.30
N ASP A 135 6.99 15.85 -13.49
CA ASP A 135 5.69 16.33 -13.97
C ASP A 135 4.56 15.79 -13.09
N ALA A 136 4.59 14.49 -12.75
CA ALA A 136 3.65 13.90 -11.81
C ALA A 136 3.75 14.51 -10.40
N TYR A 137 4.92 14.98 -9.98
CA TYR A 137 5.09 15.65 -8.68
C TYR A 137 4.47 17.06 -8.67
N GLN A 138 4.56 17.78 -9.78
CA GLN A 138 4.04 19.14 -9.94
C GLN A 138 2.53 19.16 -10.20
N ASN A 139 2.04 18.21 -10.99
CA ASN A 139 0.63 18.07 -11.30
C ASN A 139 -0.14 17.42 -10.14
N LYS A 140 -1.28 18.00 -9.77
CA LYS A 140 -2.12 17.50 -8.66
C LYS A 140 -3.16 16.45 -9.09
N THR A 141 -3.33 16.23 -10.39
CA THR A 141 -4.29 15.25 -10.89
C THR A 141 -3.79 13.85 -10.61
N LEU A 142 -4.55 13.08 -9.83
CA LEU A 142 -4.30 11.67 -9.58
C LEU A 142 -5.24 10.88 -10.49
N ALA A 143 -4.67 9.97 -11.27
CA ALA A 143 -5.47 8.94 -11.93
C ALA A 143 -6.10 8.03 -10.87
N ASP A 144 -7.28 7.49 -11.20
CA ASP A 144 -7.87 6.43 -10.41
C ASP A 144 -6.94 5.21 -10.38
N ASN A 145 -6.89 4.50 -9.25
CA ASN A 145 -6.02 3.34 -9.08
C ASN A 145 -6.58 2.37 -8.05
N ASP A 146 -6.48 1.07 -8.35
CA ASP A 146 -7.01 -0.03 -7.51
C ASP A 146 -6.44 -0.04 -6.09
N GLU A 147 -5.29 0.59 -5.86
CA GLU A 147 -4.66 0.64 -4.55
C GLU A 147 -5.45 1.46 -3.54
N GLU A 148 -6.29 2.39 -4.00
CA GLU A 148 -7.06 3.29 -3.14
C GLU A 148 -7.97 2.51 -2.18
N HIS A 149 -8.56 1.44 -2.68
CA HIS A 149 -9.43 0.55 -1.91
C HIS A 149 -8.66 -0.27 -0.86
N THR A 150 -7.33 -0.34 -0.95
CA THR A 150 -6.49 -1.16 -0.07
C THR A 150 -5.98 -0.41 1.16
N TYR A 151 -6.09 0.93 1.18
CA TYR A 151 -5.55 1.82 2.21
C TYR A 151 -6.40 1.94 3.47
N GLN A 152 -7.30 1.00 3.75
CA GLN A 152 -8.24 1.07 4.88
C GLN A 152 -7.55 1.32 6.24
N TRP A 153 -6.43 0.64 6.53
CA TRP A 153 -5.65 0.90 7.75
C TRP A 153 -5.05 2.31 7.77
N ASN A 154 -4.51 2.79 6.64
CA ASN A 154 -3.92 4.12 6.54
C ASN A 154 -4.98 5.21 6.75
N ASN A 155 -6.16 5.03 6.12
CA ASN A 155 -7.30 5.93 6.29
C ASN A 155 -7.80 5.89 7.74
N PHE A 156 -7.95 4.70 8.32
CA PHE A 156 -8.34 4.54 9.72
C PHE A 156 -7.39 5.29 10.68
N VAL A 157 -6.08 5.13 10.51
CA VAL A 157 -5.07 5.81 11.33
C VAL A 157 -5.08 7.32 11.09
N LYS A 158 -5.24 7.75 9.84
CA LYS A 158 -5.35 9.16 9.49
C LYS A 158 -6.54 9.78 10.22
N ASP A 159 -7.72 9.17 10.13
CA ASP A 159 -8.96 9.68 10.73
C ASP A 159 -8.88 9.63 12.26
N PHE A 160 -8.35 8.54 12.83
CA PHE A 160 -8.09 8.45 14.27
C PHE A 160 -7.18 9.57 14.76
N ASN A 161 -6.10 9.89 14.03
CA ASN A 161 -5.18 10.96 14.43
C ASN A 161 -5.77 12.37 14.28
N HIS A 162 -6.79 12.56 13.43
CA HIS A 162 -7.53 13.83 13.34
C HIS A 162 -8.55 13.99 14.48
N ASP A 163 -8.99 12.91 15.13
CA ASP A 163 -9.84 13.00 16.32
C ASP A 163 -9.04 13.61 17.47
N GLU A 164 -9.53 14.73 18.02
CA GLU A 164 -8.93 15.43 19.16
C GLU A 164 -8.74 14.51 20.37
N ARG A 165 -9.66 13.56 20.60
CA ARG A 165 -9.57 12.62 21.74
C ARG A 165 -8.41 11.65 21.60
N SER A 166 -7.88 11.43 20.38
CA SER A 166 -6.65 10.66 20.20
C SER A 166 -5.45 11.32 20.89
N LYS A 167 -5.47 12.64 21.09
CA LYS A 167 -4.40 13.40 21.75
C LYS A 167 -4.26 13.05 23.23
N ASN A 168 -5.28 12.45 23.83
CA ASN A 168 -5.28 12.00 25.23
C ASN A 168 -4.47 10.72 25.46
N TYR A 169 -3.93 10.10 24.41
CA TYR A 169 -3.16 8.87 24.52
C TYR A 169 -1.67 9.10 24.26
N SER A 170 -0.80 8.50 25.07
CA SER A 170 0.66 8.55 24.90
C SER A 170 1.11 7.65 23.75
N GLN A 171 0.49 6.47 23.61
CA GLN A 171 0.82 5.46 22.60
C GLN A 171 -0.25 5.36 21.52
N LYS A 172 -0.50 6.48 20.81
CA LYS A 172 -1.56 6.63 19.80
C LYS A 172 -1.62 5.47 18.79
N MET A 173 -0.49 5.08 18.22
CA MET A 173 -0.46 4.00 17.22
C MET A 173 -0.86 2.64 17.78
N LYS A 174 -0.52 2.35 19.05
CA LYS A 174 -0.96 1.11 19.71
C LYS A 174 -2.46 1.14 19.97
N VAL A 175 -2.99 2.29 20.40
CA VAL A 175 -4.43 2.50 20.58
C VAL A 175 -5.19 2.29 19.26
N ALA A 176 -4.73 2.94 18.18
CA ALA A 176 -5.30 2.76 16.85
C ALA A 176 -5.28 1.30 16.40
N ALA A 177 -4.17 0.58 16.61
CA ALA A 177 -4.04 -0.83 16.26
C ALA A 177 -5.00 -1.73 17.05
N ILE A 178 -5.19 -1.47 18.35
CA ILE A 178 -6.13 -2.20 19.20
C ILE A 178 -7.56 -2.01 18.71
N ILE A 179 -7.98 -0.76 18.47
CA ILE A 179 -9.33 -0.47 17.97
C ILE A 179 -9.51 -1.09 16.58
N TRP A 180 -8.54 -0.89 15.68
CA TRP A 180 -8.55 -1.47 14.35
C TRP A 180 -8.72 -2.99 14.37
N SER A 181 -8.03 -3.71 15.27
CA SER A 181 -8.19 -5.16 15.37
C SER A 181 -9.66 -5.59 15.57
N LYS A 182 -10.45 -4.79 16.31
CA LYS A 182 -11.85 -5.09 16.60
C LYS A 182 -12.78 -4.76 15.44
N VAL A 183 -12.51 -3.67 14.72
CA VAL A 183 -13.27 -3.28 13.54
C VAL A 183 -12.95 -4.22 12.36
N ARG A 184 -11.67 -4.54 12.17
CA ARG A 184 -11.15 -5.41 11.11
C ARG A 184 -11.76 -6.80 11.13
N ASP A 185 -11.86 -7.38 12.33
CA ASP A 185 -12.37 -8.75 12.55
C ASP A 185 -13.90 -8.77 12.68
N GLY A 186 -14.55 -7.60 12.75
CA GLY A 186 -15.99 -7.46 12.79
C GLY A 186 -16.65 -7.39 11.40
N GLN A 187 -17.99 -7.32 11.40
CA GLN A 187 -18.79 -7.11 10.18
C GLN A 187 -19.05 -5.63 9.88
N THR A 188 -18.64 -4.72 10.77
CA THR A 188 -18.81 -3.28 10.60
C THR A 188 -17.91 -2.71 9.51
N ASP A 189 -18.24 -1.52 9.01
CA ASP A 189 -17.37 -0.79 8.09
C ASP A 189 -15.97 -0.65 8.67
N LYS A 190 -14.96 -0.89 7.82
CA LYS A 190 -13.53 -0.84 8.18
C LYS A 190 -13.02 0.60 8.20
N THR A 191 -13.79 1.48 8.83
CA THR A 191 -13.55 2.92 8.92
C THR A 191 -13.49 3.35 10.38
N TYR A 192 -12.77 4.42 10.64
CA TYR A 192 -12.73 4.99 11.98
C TYR A 192 -14.02 5.78 12.25
N ARG A 193 -14.55 5.65 13.46
CA ARG A 193 -15.62 6.48 14.00
C ARG A 193 -15.27 6.84 15.44
N SER A 194 -15.54 8.07 15.83
CA SER A 194 -15.25 8.58 17.17
C SER A 194 -15.77 7.67 18.28
N GLN A 195 -16.98 7.13 18.15
CA GLN A 195 -17.60 6.25 19.15
C GLN A 195 -16.78 4.98 19.46
N LEU A 196 -15.86 4.58 18.57
CA LEU A 196 -15.00 3.42 18.80
C LEU A 196 -14.05 3.61 19.99
N ILE A 197 -13.67 4.86 20.32
CA ILE A 197 -12.86 5.14 21.51
C ILE A 197 -13.64 4.77 22.77
N ASP A 198 -14.91 5.16 22.84
CA ASP A 198 -15.76 4.90 24.00
C ASP A 198 -16.11 3.40 24.08
N GLN A 199 -16.45 2.80 22.94
CA GLN A 199 -16.77 1.37 22.83
C GLN A 199 -15.63 0.46 23.29
N TYR A 200 -14.37 0.84 23.01
CA TYR A 200 -13.20 0.04 23.35
C TYR A 200 -12.35 0.65 24.46
N GLN A 201 -12.92 1.56 25.26
CA GLN A 201 -12.23 2.31 26.30
C GLN A 201 -11.48 1.39 27.27
N SER A 202 -12.11 0.32 27.76
CA SER A 202 -11.50 -0.65 28.68
C SER A 202 -10.23 -1.32 28.14
N LYS A 203 -10.05 -1.36 26.81
CA LYS A 203 -8.86 -1.96 26.16
C LYS A 203 -7.73 -0.97 25.94
N ILE A 204 -8.03 0.33 26.00
CA ILE A 204 -7.10 1.41 25.63
C ILE A 204 -6.78 2.36 26.79
N GLU A 205 -7.53 2.28 27.90
CA GLU A 205 -7.41 3.17 29.05
C GLU A 205 -5.99 3.26 29.62
N LYS A 206 -5.28 2.14 29.71
CA LYS A 206 -3.88 2.08 30.19
C LYS A 206 -2.88 2.91 29.37
N TYR A 207 -3.29 3.41 28.21
CA TYR A 207 -2.46 4.27 27.36
C TYR A 207 -2.84 5.76 27.46
N ARG A 208 -3.83 6.12 28.28
CA ARG A 208 -4.15 7.53 28.54
C ARG A 208 -2.93 8.22 29.15
N LYS A 209 -2.75 9.48 28.78
CA LYS A 209 -1.78 10.35 29.42
C LYS A 209 -2.26 10.58 30.86
N ILE A 210 -1.31 10.46 31.79
CA ILE A 210 -1.47 10.88 33.17
C ILE A 210 -1.48 12.41 33.18
#